data_AF-A0A945W7H3-F1
#
_entry.id   AF-A0A945W7H3-F1
#
_cell.length_a   1.000
_cell.length_b   1.000
_cell.length_c   1.000
_cell.angle_alpha   90.00
_cell.angle_beta   90.00
_cell.angle_gamma   90.00
#
_symmetry.space_group_name_H-M   'P 1'
#
loop_
_entity.id
_entity.type
_entity.pdbx_description
1 polymer ?
#
loop_
_entity_poly.entity_id
_entity_poly.type
_entity_poly.pdbx_seq_one_letter_code
_entity_poly.pdbx_strand_id
1 'polypeptide(L)'
;LEIEASSTYDLDYFPLGPRMIVQVVEMEDGNVPGSGRLEKVVNYEEEGQVVFHRLDESFFIPNMFERDRAVRIPPTSTAIEYGITQDGVRNPGLLEGSKQVVKTGLY
;
A
#
# COMPACT_ATOMS: atom_id res chain seq x y z
N LEU A 1 -9.47 -11.25 10.15
CA LEU A 1 -8.96 -10.66 11.41
C LEU A 1 -9.14 -9.16 11.22
N GLU A 2 -10.08 -8.55 11.93
CA GLU A 2 -10.26 -7.10 11.91
C GLU A 2 -9.27 -6.54 12.94
N ILE A 3 -8.29 -5.77 12.48
CA ILE A 3 -7.28 -5.15 13.35
C ILE A 3 -7.75 -3.71 13.57
N GLU A 4 -8.20 -3.40 14.78
CA GLU A 4 -8.58 -2.04 15.15
C GLU A 4 -7.34 -1.14 15.18
N ALA A 5 -7.49 0.10 14.72
CA ALA A 5 -6.43 1.10 14.82
C ALA A 5 -6.07 1.30 16.30
N SER A 6 -4.79 1.16 16.61
CA SER A 6 -4.27 1.26 17.97
C SER A 6 -3.43 2.52 18.10
N SER A 7 -3.62 3.28 19.18
CA SER A 7 -2.71 4.38 19.53
C SER A 7 -1.43 3.90 20.22
N THR A 8 -1.32 2.58 20.48
CA THR A 8 -0.25 2.00 21.32
C THR A 8 0.80 1.26 20.51
N TYR A 9 0.55 0.94 19.25
CA TYR A 9 1.52 0.31 18.37
C TYR A 9 1.21 0.61 16.90
N ASP A 10 2.26 0.60 16.09
CA ASP A 10 2.16 0.71 14.64
C ASP A 10 1.84 -0.64 14.00
N LEU A 11 0.96 -0.63 12.99
CA LEU A 11 0.68 -1.77 12.13
C LEU A 11 1.62 -1.74 10.93
N ASP A 12 2.72 -2.45 11.03
CA ASP A 12 3.70 -2.60 9.96
C ASP A 12 3.43 -3.89 9.18
N TYR A 13 3.35 -3.77 7.85
CA TYR A 13 3.18 -4.91 6.95
C TYR A 13 4.27 -4.94 5.87
N PHE A 14 4.95 -6.09 5.77
CA PHE A 14 5.99 -6.34 4.78
C PHE A 14 5.54 -7.46 3.82
N PRO A 15 5.26 -7.16 2.54
CA PRO A 15 4.77 -8.16 1.60
C PRO A 15 5.84 -9.18 1.23
N LEU A 16 5.45 -10.46 1.24
CA LEU A 16 6.28 -11.56 0.74
C LEU A 16 6.39 -11.49 -0.79
N GLY A 17 7.58 -11.10 -1.27
CA GLY A 17 7.90 -11.11 -2.69
C GLY A 17 8.14 -12.54 -3.22
N PRO A 18 8.10 -12.76 -4.54
CA PRO A 18 7.83 -11.78 -5.60
C PRO A 18 6.35 -11.65 -5.96
N ARG A 19 5.47 -12.42 -5.29
CA ARG A 19 4.05 -12.51 -5.66
C ARG A 19 3.30 -11.19 -5.48
N MET A 20 3.70 -10.40 -4.48
CA MET A 20 3.13 -9.10 -4.20
C MET A 20 4.23 -8.08 -3.93
N ILE A 21 4.13 -6.96 -4.62
CA ILE A 21 4.99 -5.79 -4.45
C ILE A 21 4.07 -4.65 -4.04
N VAL A 22 4.45 -3.92 -3.00
CA VAL A 22 3.72 -2.73 -2.55
C VAL A 22 4.65 -1.54 -2.69
N GLN A 23 4.12 -0.45 -3.22
CA GLN A 23 4.78 0.84 -3.38
C GLN A 23 3.90 1.92 -2.76
N VAL A 24 4.52 2.99 -2.30
CA VAL A 24 3.81 4.16 -1.79
C VAL A 24 4.22 5.35 -2.64
N VAL A 25 3.26 5.96 -3.33
CA VAL A 25 3.49 7.04 -4.29
C VAL A 25 2.89 8.35 -3.81
N GLU A 26 3.47 9.46 -4.26
CA GLU A 26 3.01 10.81 -3.93
C GLU A 26 1.53 11.00 -4.28
N MET A 27 0.81 11.69 -3.40
CA MET A 27 -0.56 12.14 -3.63
C MET A 27 -0.51 13.51 -4.33
N GLU A 28 -1.00 13.58 -5.58
CA GLU A 28 -1.17 14.85 -6.31
C GLU A 28 -2.63 15.30 -6.28
N ASP A 29 -2.89 16.57 -6.63
CA ASP A 29 -4.24 17.14 -6.67
C ASP A 29 -5.21 16.25 -7.49
N GLY A 30 -6.12 15.58 -6.76
CA GLY A 30 -7.13 14.67 -7.30
C GLY A 30 -6.83 13.16 -7.21
N ASN A 31 -5.65 12.74 -6.75
CA ASN A 31 -5.25 11.33 -6.62
C ASN A 31 -5.54 10.48 -7.88
N VAL A 32 -5.48 11.09 -9.06
CA VAL A 32 -5.80 10.43 -10.33
C VAL A 32 -4.72 9.40 -10.65
N PRO A 33 -5.06 8.13 -10.91
CA PRO A 33 -4.09 7.12 -11.33
C PRO A 33 -3.40 7.51 -12.65
N GLY A 34 -2.09 7.28 -12.76
CA GLY A 34 -1.32 7.57 -13.98
C GLY A 34 0.11 7.05 -13.91
N SER A 35 0.70 6.74 -15.07
CA SER A 35 2.06 6.19 -15.16
C SER A 35 3.12 7.13 -14.58
N GLY A 36 2.98 8.44 -14.78
CA GLY A 36 3.90 9.43 -14.22
C GLY A 36 3.91 9.47 -12.68
N ARG A 37 2.83 9.01 -12.02
CA ARG A 37 2.80 8.89 -10.55
C ARG A 37 3.53 7.65 -10.04
N LEU A 38 3.68 6.61 -10.85
CA LEU A 38 4.43 5.41 -10.45
C LEU A 38 5.92 5.70 -10.26
N GLU A 39 6.44 6.74 -10.91
CA GLU A 39 7.83 7.19 -10.76
C GLU A 39 8.03 8.05 -9.51
N LYS A 40 6.95 8.53 -8.89
CA LYS A 40 6.96 9.43 -7.74
C LYS A 40 6.78 8.66 -6.44
N VAL A 41 7.71 7.76 -6.15
CA VAL A 41 7.71 7.01 -4.89
C VAL A 41 8.11 7.95 -3.76
N VAL A 42 7.33 7.99 -2.68
CA VAL A 42 7.60 8.86 -1.52
C VAL A 42 8.88 8.41 -0.80
N ASN A 43 9.52 9.29 -0.02
CA ASN A 43 10.68 8.90 0.78
C ASN A 43 10.28 7.98 1.95
N TYR A 44 11.26 7.40 2.64
CA TYR A 44 10.97 6.67 3.87
C TYR A 44 10.40 7.61 4.93
N GLU A 45 9.47 7.09 5.73
CA GLU A 45 8.70 7.80 6.75
C GLU A 45 7.76 8.89 6.20
N GLU A 46 7.54 8.93 4.87
CA GLU A 46 6.52 9.78 4.24
C GLU A 46 5.24 8.98 3.92
N GLU A 47 4.10 9.65 4.02
CA GLU A 47 2.79 9.11 3.68
C GLU A 47 2.48 9.33 2.19
N GLY A 48 1.90 8.33 1.55
CA GLY A 48 1.41 8.43 0.18
C GLY A 48 0.31 7.43 -0.11
N GLN A 49 -0.14 7.38 -1.36
CA GLN A 49 -1.13 6.41 -1.82
C GLN A 49 -0.47 5.05 -2.05
N VAL A 50 -1.12 3.99 -1.57
CA VAL A 50 -0.66 2.62 -1.78
C VAL A 50 -0.91 2.21 -3.24
N VAL A 51 0.10 1.63 -3.87
CA VAL A 51 0.03 0.96 -5.17
C VAL A 51 0.52 -0.46 -4.96
N PHE A 52 -0.22 -1.45 -5.44
CA PHE A 52 0.27 -2.83 -5.43
C PHE A 52 0.38 -3.42 -6.83
N HIS A 53 1.31 -4.36 -6.94
CA HIS A 53 1.49 -5.23 -8.08
C HIS A 53 1.37 -6.66 -7.59
N ARG A 54 0.54 -7.46 -8.26
CA ARG A 54 0.40 -8.89 -7.98
C ARG A 54 0.64 -9.72 -9.23
N LEU A 55 1.47 -10.74 -9.08
CA LEU A 55 1.74 -11.73 -10.11
C LEU A 55 1.78 -13.13 -9.49
N ASP A 56 0.77 -13.93 -9.81
CA ASP A 56 0.72 -15.35 -9.49
C ASP A 56 0.01 -16.16 -10.59
N GLU A 57 -0.16 -17.46 -10.38
CA GLU A 57 -0.79 -18.37 -11.36
C GLU A 57 -2.25 -18.01 -11.67
N SER A 58 -2.91 -17.27 -10.79
CA SER A 58 -4.32 -16.89 -10.93
C SER A 58 -4.49 -15.50 -11.53
N PHE A 59 -3.63 -14.55 -11.15
CA PHE A 59 -3.82 -13.15 -11.50
C PHE A 59 -2.53 -12.42 -11.86
N PHE A 60 -2.67 -11.54 -12.84
CA PHE A 60 -1.74 -10.45 -13.11
C PHE A 60 -2.46 -9.12 -12.88
N ILE A 61 -2.09 -8.40 -11.83
CA ILE A 61 -2.65 -7.10 -11.47
C ILE A 61 -1.49 -6.12 -11.36
N PRO A 62 -1.13 -5.41 -12.44
CA PRO A 62 -0.05 -4.45 -12.40
C PRO A 62 -0.53 -3.09 -11.90
N ASN A 63 0.25 -2.48 -11.00
CA ASN A 63 0.20 -1.06 -10.68
C ASN A 63 -1.21 -0.57 -10.26
N MET A 64 -1.90 -1.38 -9.47
CA MET A 64 -3.23 -1.03 -8.98
C MET A 64 -3.10 0.00 -7.88
N PHE A 65 -3.57 1.23 -8.17
CA PHE A 65 -3.71 2.30 -7.19
C PHE A 65 -4.85 1.95 -6.24
N GLU A 66 -4.51 1.74 -4.98
CA GLU A 66 -5.48 1.43 -3.93
C GLU A 66 -6.20 2.68 -3.42
N ARG A 67 -7.29 2.46 -2.70
CA ARG A 67 -8.02 3.55 -2.03
C ARG A 67 -7.43 3.90 -0.66
N ASP A 68 -6.28 3.31 -0.34
CA ASP A 68 -5.59 3.43 0.93
C ASP A 68 -4.33 4.28 0.79
N ARG A 69 -4.03 5.00 1.86
CA ARG A 69 -2.75 5.66 2.12
C ARG A 69 -2.00 4.88 3.18
N ALA A 70 -0.68 4.97 3.16
CA ALA A 70 0.17 4.42 4.20
C ALA A 70 1.52 5.16 4.23
N VAL A 71 2.27 4.96 5.32
CA VAL A 71 3.65 5.43 5.42
C VAL A 71 4.59 4.40 4.84
N ARG A 72 5.53 4.83 3.99
CA ARG A 72 6.58 3.95 3.43
C ARG A 72 7.64 3.69 4.49
N ILE A 73 7.93 2.43 4.78
CA ILE A 73 8.97 2.03 5.74
C ILE A 73 9.98 1.07 5.11
N PRO A 74 11.27 1.15 5.46
CA PRO A 74 12.26 0.17 5.01
C PRO A 74 12.02 -1.20 5.68
N PRO A 75 12.46 -2.31 5.08
CA PRO A 75 12.40 -3.62 5.73
C PRO A 75 13.16 -3.61 7.07
N THR A 76 12.56 -4.15 8.12
CA THR A 76 13.21 -4.32 9.42
C THR A 76 14.27 -5.42 9.37
N SER A 77 15.20 -5.44 10.33
CA SER A 77 16.19 -6.53 10.46
C SER A 77 15.51 -7.90 10.53
N THR A 78 14.43 -8.01 11.30
CA THR A 78 13.61 -9.22 11.40
C THR A 78 12.99 -9.61 10.06
N ALA A 79 12.46 -8.64 9.29
CA ALA A 79 11.90 -8.92 7.97
C ALA A 79 12.97 -9.44 7.00
N ILE A 80 14.17 -8.86 7.04
CA ILE A 80 15.33 -9.29 6.24
C ILE A 80 15.76 -10.72 6.63
N GLU A 81 15.77 -11.07 7.92
CA GLU A 81 16.05 -12.43 8.39
C GLU A 81 15.05 -13.46 7.85
N TYR A 82 13.80 -13.06 7.63
CA TYR A 82 12.78 -13.88 6.96
C TYR A 82 12.85 -13.85 5.43
N GLY A 83 13.88 -13.23 4.85
CA GLY A 83 14.08 -13.15 3.40
C GLY A 83 13.25 -12.05 2.71
N ILE A 84 12.68 -11.11 3.48
CA ILE A 84 11.90 -10.00 2.95
C ILE A 84 12.81 -8.79 2.77
N THR A 85 13.07 -8.43 1.52
CA THR A 85 13.91 -7.28 1.15
C THR A 85 13.12 -6.10 0.61
N GLN A 86 11.80 -6.24 0.52
CA GLN A 86 10.92 -5.21 -0.01
C GLN A 86 10.53 -4.23 1.09
N ASP A 87 10.21 -3.00 0.68
CA ASP A 87 9.64 -1.99 1.57
C ASP A 87 8.31 -2.46 2.17
N GLY A 88 8.04 -1.98 3.37
CA GLY A 88 6.77 -2.17 4.05
C GLY A 88 5.88 -0.94 3.97
N VAL A 89 4.67 -1.14 4.46
CA VAL A 89 3.71 -0.07 4.70
C VAL A 89 3.35 -0.06 6.18
N ARG A 90 3.28 1.15 6.77
CA ARG A 90 2.86 1.37 8.15
C ARG A 90 1.50 2.06 8.19
N ASN A 91 0.65 1.58 9.10
CA ASN A 91 -0.65 2.17 9.45
C ASN A 91 -1.51 2.50 8.22
N PRO A 92 -1.85 1.52 7.37
CA PRO A 92 -2.71 1.77 6.22
C PRO A 92 -4.06 2.31 6.65
N GLY A 93 -4.57 3.30 5.92
CA GLY A 93 -5.87 3.93 6.17
C GLY A 93 -6.49 4.48 4.89
N LEU A 94 -7.76 4.88 4.92
CA LEU A 94 -8.46 5.37 3.72
C LEU A 94 -7.88 6.70 3.23
N LEU A 95 -7.79 6.92 1.90
CA LEU A 95 -7.50 8.23 1.34
C LEU A 95 -8.57 9.25 1.74
N GLU A 96 -8.15 10.49 2.03
CA GLU A 96 -9.08 11.58 2.31
C GLU A 96 -9.98 11.87 1.09
N GLY A 97 -11.24 12.19 1.33
CA GLY A 97 -12.21 12.46 0.26
C GLY A 97 -12.76 11.22 -0.47
N SER A 98 -12.34 10.00 -0.08
CA SER A 98 -12.98 8.75 -0.48
C SER A 98 -14.40 8.70 0.08
N LYS A 99 -15.39 9.18 -0.70
CA LYS A 99 -16.81 9.00 -0.36
C LYS A 99 -17.07 7.50 -0.31
N GLN A 100 -17.47 6.99 0.85
CA GLN A 100 -18.05 5.65 0.97
C GLN A 100 -19.36 5.60 0.17
N VAL A 101 -19.26 5.46 -1.14
CA VAL A 101 -20.41 5.11 -1.97
C VAL A 101 -20.43 3.60 -2.04
N VAL A 102 -20.96 2.98 -0.99
CA VAL A 102 -21.40 1.59 -1.08
C VAL A 102 -22.54 1.59 -2.09
N LYS A 103 -22.25 1.27 -3.35
CA LYS A 103 -23.31 0.93 -4.30
C LYS A 103 -23.80 -0.46 -3.90
N THR A 104 -24.94 -0.50 -3.21
CA THR A 104 -25.64 -1.75 -2.95
C THR A 104 -26.07 -2.33 -4.30
N GLY A 105 -25.41 -3.40 -4.72
CA GLY A 105 -25.69 -4.13 -5.96
C GLY A 105 -25.24 -5.58 -5.80
N LEU A 106 -26.03 -6.49 -6.35
CA LEU A 106 -25.73 -7.94 -6.32
C LEU A 106 -24.45 -8.19 -7.13
N TYR A 107 -23.44 -8.78 -6.46
CA TYR A 107 -22.31 -9.46 -7.10
C TYR A 107 -22.73 -10.87 -7.49
#